data_AF-A0A375CCM7-F1
#
_entry.id   AF-A0A375CCM7-F1
#
_cell.length_a   1.000
_cell.length_b   1.000
_cell.length_c   1.000
_cell.angle_alpha   90.00
_cell.angle_beta   90.00
_cell.angle_gamma   90.00
#
_symmetry.space_group_name_H-M   'P 1'
#
loop_
_entity.id
_entity.type
_entity.pdbx_description
1 polymer ?
#
loop_
_entity_poly.entity_id
_entity_poly.type
_entity_poly.pdbx_seq_one_letter_code
_entity_poly.pdbx_strand_id
1 'polypeptide(L)'
;MPWDIRKSGERMRMRLVLWFVALAVLLPRLAAADGFGSKGGPEPANIEQIAARLREDPYDLELLISFGTSKGGSAGHIALALRDDAAGDEVVYSANFYADRDPAHASGRYTADLMVAIPKQEYLFKTVSTVAETASFGLDFGEIYKRSVIGVRVYGVPAADKAALATYFRRINDDYHQQRSNTEYHSGPIRYDYLRLNCAKTIGAAFKFGAGYRDLAVTSAGVLSGTRVVAAATANIPTEMAMKLVSEWGRRNYGMDVVLYKKYRGSTYVDPQEEEQVAFRDLPDRFPSVLSLDFRREAGAYQDYDNLLAMYLLFNLGKYSVRVNEQILLLEIERSKDPMPYAVALQAAERDARADSEKFRRHIEFRPSGEGISEAPDNTHLYYFTEDAEAKLAR
;
A
#
# COMPACT_ATOMS: atom_id res chain seq x y z
N MET A 1 -8.03 76.96 -16.12
CA MET A 1 -8.47 77.57 -14.85
C MET A 1 -9.76 78.34 -15.12
N PRO A 2 -10.79 78.34 -14.24
CA PRO A 2 -10.93 77.75 -12.89
C PRO A 2 -11.81 76.45 -12.90
N TRP A 3 -11.60 75.44 -12.04
CA TRP A 3 -12.04 75.24 -10.64
C TRP A 3 -13.57 75.36 -10.44
N ASP A 4 -14.34 74.52 -9.74
CA ASP A 4 -14.17 73.27 -8.95
C ASP A 4 -15.59 72.86 -8.45
N ILE A 5 -15.68 71.71 -7.76
CA ILE A 5 -16.66 71.31 -6.71
C ILE A 5 -17.68 70.19 -7.04
N ARG A 6 -17.20 68.99 -6.74
CA ARG A 6 -17.77 67.77 -6.10
C ARG A 6 -19.22 67.70 -5.57
N LYS A 7 -19.74 66.45 -5.72
CA LYS A 7 -20.57 65.60 -4.79
C LYS A 7 -22.06 66.01 -4.63
N SER A 8 -23.06 65.13 -4.47
CA SER A 8 -23.16 63.68 -4.25
C SER A 8 -24.65 63.27 -4.22
N GLY A 9 -24.98 62.04 -4.66
CA GLY A 9 -26.16 61.27 -4.23
C GLY A 9 -27.50 61.74 -4.79
N GLU A 10 -28.51 60.93 -5.04
CA GLU A 10 -28.71 59.49 -4.96
C GLU A 10 -30.10 59.27 -5.59
N ARG A 11 -30.27 58.11 -6.24
CA ARG A 11 -31.55 57.38 -6.39
C ARG A 11 -32.74 58.17 -6.98
N MET A 12 -33.10 57.81 -8.22
CA MET A 12 -34.26 56.95 -8.48
C MET A 12 -34.67 57.06 -9.95
N ARG A 13 -34.20 56.15 -10.79
CA ARG A 13 -34.92 55.75 -12.01
C ARG A 13 -35.03 54.24 -12.04
N MET A 14 -36.13 53.81 -11.44
CA MET A 14 -36.66 52.46 -11.46
C MET A 14 -37.31 52.21 -12.82
N ARG A 15 -37.19 50.97 -13.29
CA ARG A 15 -37.88 50.33 -14.44
C ARG A 15 -37.20 50.42 -15.80
N LEU A 16 -36.30 49.47 -16.05
CA LEU A 16 -36.39 48.60 -17.24
C LEU A 16 -35.62 47.28 -16.97
N VAL A 17 -36.36 46.22 -16.64
CA VAL A 17 -36.22 44.82 -17.13
C VAL A 17 -34.77 44.27 -17.18
N LEU A 18 -34.17 43.63 -16.18
CA LEU A 18 -34.54 42.41 -15.43
C LEU A 18 -34.82 41.15 -16.29
N TRP A 19 -33.99 40.84 -17.29
CA TRP A 19 -34.00 39.51 -17.97
C TRP A 19 -32.61 39.09 -18.50
N PHE A 20 -31.56 39.08 -17.67
CA PHE A 20 -30.24 38.55 -18.09
C PHE A 20 -29.39 37.85 -17.02
N VAL A 21 -29.96 37.39 -15.90
CA VAL A 21 -29.18 36.69 -14.84
C VAL A 21 -29.72 35.29 -14.49
N ALA A 22 -30.72 34.77 -15.20
CA ALA A 22 -31.27 33.44 -14.95
C ALA A 22 -31.03 32.48 -16.12
N LEU A 23 -29.76 32.26 -16.52
CA LEU A 23 -29.37 31.14 -17.38
C LEU A 23 -27.88 30.78 -17.27
N ALA A 24 -27.32 30.86 -16.05
CA ALA A 24 -25.97 30.33 -15.74
C ALA A 24 -26.01 29.30 -14.60
N VAL A 25 -27.21 28.90 -14.15
CA VAL A 25 -27.41 27.87 -13.13
C VAL A 25 -28.33 26.82 -13.71
N LEU A 26 -27.75 25.94 -14.52
CA LEU A 26 -28.20 24.59 -14.90
C LEU A 26 -27.35 24.14 -16.11
N LEU A 27 -26.02 24.25 -15.97
CA LEU A 27 -25.18 23.24 -16.61
C LEU A 27 -25.41 21.98 -15.78
N PRO A 28 -25.94 20.89 -16.36
CA PRO A 28 -25.66 19.60 -15.76
C PRO A 28 -24.13 19.57 -15.67
N ARG A 29 -23.58 19.25 -14.49
CA ARG A 29 -22.27 18.60 -14.46
C ARG A 29 -22.48 17.35 -15.33
N LEU A 30 -22.19 17.45 -16.61
CA LEU A 30 -21.78 16.31 -17.40
C LEU A 30 -20.61 15.79 -16.60
N ALA A 31 -20.85 14.73 -15.82
CA ALA A 31 -19.78 13.91 -15.33
C ALA A 31 -18.96 13.63 -16.58
N ALA A 32 -17.76 14.24 -16.67
CA ALA A 32 -16.78 13.74 -17.60
C ALA A 32 -16.76 12.24 -17.32
N ALA A 33 -16.98 11.39 -18.34
CA ALA A 33 -16.84 9.97 -18.15
C ALA A 33 -15.49 9.77 -17.45
N ASP A 34 -15.56 9.37 -16.18
CA ASP A 34 -14.38 9.30 -15.33
C ASP A 34 -13.36 8.44 -16.09
N GLY A 35 -12.14 8.96 -16.27
CA GLY A 35 -11.14 8.30 -17.10
C GLY A 35 -10.83 6.91 -16.57
N PHE A 36 -10.32 6.01 -17.42
CA PHE A 36 -9.86 4.71 -16.94
C PHE A 36 -8.88 4.88 -15.77
N GLY A 37 -9.12 4.15 -14.67
CA GLY A 37 -8.28 4.22 -13.48
C GLY A 37 -8.43 5.49 -12.64
N SER A 38 -9.58 6.15 -12.68
CA SER A 38 -10.04 7.09 -11.65
C SER A 38 -11.10 6.47 -10.75
N LYS A 39 -11.28 7.03 -9.54
CA LYS A 39 -12.35 6.63 -8.62
C LYS A 39 -13.71 6.72 -9.34
N GLY A 40 -14.48 5.64 -9.35
CA GLY A 40 -15.77 5.52 -10.05
C GLY A 40 -15.68 5.33 -11.57
N GLY A 41 -14.50 5.45 -12.17
CA GLY A 41 -14.29 5.29 -13.61
C GLY A 41 -14.18 3.83 -14.05
N PRO A 42 -13.99 3.56 -15.36
CA PRO A 42 -13.76 2.22 -15.88
C PRO A 42 -12.54 1.54 -15.23
N GLU A 43 -12.71 0.26 -14.90
CA GLU A 43 -11.69 -0.65 -14.40
C GLU A 43 -11.37 -1.73 -15.46
N PRO A 44 -10.26 -2.49 -15.35
CA PRO A 44 -9.95 -3.55 -16.30
C PRO A 44 -11.09 -4.57 -16.40
N ALA A 45 -11.60 -4.81 -17.61
CA ALA A 45 -12.75 -5.69 -17.82
C ALA A 45 -12.46 -7.19 -17.53
N ASN A 46 -11.19 -7.57 -17.39
CA ASN A 46 -10.74 -8.95 -17.22
C ASN A 46 -10.18 -9.24 -15.82
N ILE A 47 -10.55 -8.46 -14.80
CA ILE A 47 -10.12 -8.70 -13.40
C ILE A 47 -10.38 -10.14 -12.97
N GLU A 48 -11.58 -10.66 -13.20
CA GLU A 48 -11.94 -12.03 -12.81
C GLU A 48 -11.09 -13.10 -13.51
N GLN A 49 -10.74 -12.87 -14.79
CA GLN A 49 -9.90 -13.78 -15.56
C GLN A 49 -8.49 -13.85 -14.98
N ILE A 50 -7.88 -12.71 -14.66
CA ILE A 50 -6.53 -12.67 -14.07
C ILE A 50 -6.56 -13.22 -12.64
N ALA A 51 -7.58 -12.90 -11.85
CA ALA A 51 -7.76 -13.47 -10.52
C ALA A 51 -7.93 -15.00 -10.56
N ALA A 52 -8.68 -15.53 -11.53
CA ALA A 52 -8.79 -16.98 -11.74
C ALA A 52 -7.43 -17.61 -12.10
N ARG A 53 -6.69 -17.00 -13.03
CA ARG A 53 -5.35 -17.49 -13.43
C ARG A 53 -4.37 -17.51 -12.27
N LEU A 54 -4.33 -16.47 -11.45
CA LEU A 54 -3.45 -16.40 -10.27
C LEU A 54 -3.83 -17.44 -9.20
N ARG A 55 -5.11 -17.83 -9.11
CA ARG A 55 -5.63 -18.83 -8.17
C ARG A 55 -5.36 -20.28 -8.56
N GLU A 56 -4.93 -20.53 -9.80
CA GLU A 56 -4.47 -21.86 -10.24
C GLU A 56 -3.30 -22.35 -9.39
N ASP A 57 -2.46 -21.43 -8.91
CA ASP A 57 -1.52 -21.73 -7.84
C ASP A 57 -2.24 -21.70 -6.48
N PRO A 58 -2.22 -22.81 -5.71
CA PRO A 58 -2.93 -22.88 -4.44
C PRO A 58 -2.12 -22.19 -3.34
N TYR A 59 -2.59 -21.11 -2.73
CA TYR A 59 -1.97 -20.47 -1.55
C TYR A 59 -3.02 -20.22 -0.48
N ASP A 60 -2.61 -20.12 0.78
CA ASP A 60 -3.52 -20.00 1.92
C ASP A 60 -3.80 -18.55 2.32
N LEU A 61 -2.78 -17.72 2.27
CA LEU A 61 -2.86 -16.29 2.54
C LEU A 61 -1.83 -15.54 1.69
N GLU A 62 -2.01 -14.22 1.59
CA GLU A 62 -1.07 -13.35 0.90
C GLU A 62 -0.86 -12.07 1.70
N LEU A 63 0.41 -11.81 2.07
CA LEU A 63 0.79 -10.55 2.68
C LEU A 63 1.04 -9.52 1.58
N LEU A 64 0.22 -8.47 1.58
CA LEU A 64 0.27 -7.40 0.61
C LEU A 64 1.09 -6.25 1.19
N ILE A 65 2.20 -5.94 0.54
CA ILE A 65 3.11 -4.85 0.87
C ILE A 65 2.93 -3.78 -0.20
N SER A 66 2.12 -2.77 0.09
CA SER A 66 1.89 -1.66 -0.81
C SER A 66 3.00 -0.63 -0.65
N PHE A 67 3.62 -0.23 -1.76
CA PHE A 67 4.77 0.66 -1.81
C PHE A 67 4.66 1.68 -2.92
N GLY A 68 5.40 2.78 -2.77
CA GLY A 68 5.13 4.02 -3.49
C GLY A 68 4.60 5.08 -2.54
N THR A 69 4.90 6.34 -2.82
CA THR A 69 4.69 7.41 -1.86
C THR A 69 3.31 8.04 -1.97
N SER A 70 2.62 8.15 -0.84
CA SER A 70 1.84 9.36 -0.58
C SER A 70 2.79 10.46 -0.13
N LYS A 71 2.43 11.73 -0.38
CA LYS A 71 3.21 12.93 -0.05
C LYS A 71 3.83 12.92 1.36
N GLY A 72 3.15 12.35 2.34
CA GLY A 72 3.57 12.28 3.76
C GLY A 72 4.70 11.29 4.06
N GLY A 73 5.23 10.61 3.05
CA GLY A 73 6.40 9.76 3.18
C GLY A 73 6.18 8.47 3.96
N SER A 74 5.05 7.81 3.73
CA SER A 74 4.77 6.49 4.30
C SER A 74 5.84 5.45 3.90
N ALA A 75 6.36 4.71 4.87
CA ALA A 75 7.23 3.53 4.66
C ALA A 75 6.46 2.30 4.19
N GLY A 76 5.53 2.52 3.25
CA GLY A 76 4.63 1.49 2.76
C GLY A 76 3.46 1.23 3.71
N HIS A 77 2.60 0.34 3.26
CA HIS A 77 1.44 -0.15 3.98
C HIS A 77 1.40 -1.66 3.85
N ILE A 78 1.02 -2.36 4.92
CA ILE A 78 0.81 -3.80 4.83
C ILE A 78 -0.63 -4.17 5.14
N ALA A 79 -1.15 -5.09 4.34
CA ALA A 79 -2.47 -5.70 4.48
C ALA A 79 -2.35 -7.22 4.33
N LEU A 80 -3.36 -7.97 4.76
CA LEU A 80 -3.36 -9.42 4.71
C LEU A 80 -4.59 -9.95 3.98
N ALA A 81 -4.38 -10.61 2.85
CA ALA A 81 -5.43 -11.36 2.18
C ALA A 81 -5.53 -12.76 2.79
N LEU A 82 -6.72 -13.14 3.25
CA LEU A 82 -7.03 -14.50 3.68
C LEU A 82 -7.90 -15.15 2.60
N ARG A 83 -7.45 -16.30 2.09
CA ARG A 83 -8.22 -17.09 1.13
C ARG A 83 -9.18 -18.00 1.88
N ASP A 84 -10.47 -17.90 1.55
CA ASP A 84 -11.49 -18.87 1.94
C ASP A 84 -11.72 -19.86 0.80
N ASP A 85 -11.23 -21.09 0.99
CA ASP A 85 -11.33 -22.15 0.00
C ASP A 85 -12.78 -22.63 -0.24
N ALA A 86 -13.70 -22.38 0.70
CA ALA A 86 -15.09 -22.79 0.58
C ALA A 86 -15.93 -21.77 -0.21
N ALA A 87 -15.68 -20.48 0.01
CA ALA A 87 -16.37 -19.39 -0.70
C ALA A 87 -15.71 -19.05 -2.05
N GLY A 88 -14.42 -19.39 -2.22
CA GLY A 88 -13.62 -18.92 -3.36
C GLY A 88 -13.30 -17.42 -3.30
N ASP A 89 -13.67 -16.78 -2.19
CA ASP A 89 -13.49 -15.38 -1.88
C ASP A 89 -12.16 -15.16 -1.16
N GLU A 90 -11.54 -14.02 -1.45
CA GLU A 90 -10.33 -13.57 -0.77
C GLU A 90 -10.63 -12.24 -0.11
N VAL A 91 -10.51 -12.19 1.21
CA VAL A 91 -10.77 -10.98 1.99
C VAL A 91 -9.45 -10.37 2.43
N VAL A 92 -9.21 -9.13 2.04
CA VAL A 92 -8.08 -8.32 2.47
C VAL A 92 -8.46 -7.55 3.73
N TYR A 93 -7.66 -7.74 4.78
CA TYR A 93 -7.71 -6.98 6.01
C TYR A 93 -6.62 -5.91 5.99
N SER A 94 -7.02 -4.64 6.06
CA SER A 94 -6.16 -3.48 5.93
C SER A 94 -6.45 -2.47 7.05
N ALA A 95 -5.41 -1.91 7.67
CA ALA A 95 -5.63 -0.86 8.67
C ALA A 95 -6.06 0.45 8.02
N ASN A 96 -7.15 1.03 8.52
CA ASN A 96 -7.71 2.29 8.04
C ASN A 96 -6.97 3.47 8.66
N PHE A 97 -6.25 4.22 7.82
CA PHE A 97 -5.51 5.41 8.21
C PHE A 97 -6.41 6.49 8.83
N TYR A 98 -7.65 6.63 8.35
CA TYR A 98 -8.58 7.67 8.79
C TYR A 98 -9.38 7.28 10.05
N ALA A 99 -9.20 6.07 10.58
CA ALA A 99 -9.79 5.64 11.86
C ALA A 99 -8.99 6.16 13.08
N ASP A 100 -8.48 7.40 13.02
CA ASP A 100 -7.65 8.06 14.03
C ASP A 100 -8.46 8.95 15.01
N ARG A 101 -9.75 9.15 14.71
CA ARG A 101 -10.68 10.04 15.43
C ARG A 101 -10.29 11.51 15.36
N ASP A 102 -9.56 11.93 14.34
CA ASP A 102 -9.35 13.35 14.06
C ASP A 102 -10.68 13.97 13.57
N PRO A 103 -11.15 15.09 14.15
CA PRO A 103 -12.32 15.80 13.65
C PRO A 103 -12.25 16.17 12.16
N ALA A 104 -11.04 16.39 11.61
CA ALA A 104 -10.85 16.65 10.19
C ALA A 104 -11.21 15.44 9.30
N HIS A 105 -11.11 14.22 9.84
CA HIS A 105 -11.50 12.98 9.15
C HIS A 105 -12.95 12.56 9.43
N ALA A 106 -13.68 13.28 10.29
CA ALA A 106 -15.05 12.91 10.67
C ALA A 106 -16.07 13.04 9.52
N SER A 107 -15.74 13.79 8.46
CA SER A 107 -16.57 13.91 7.26
C SER A 107 -15.77 13.62 6.00
N GLY A 108 -16.42 13.00 5.01
CA GLY A 108 -15.81 12.68 3.71
C GLY A 108 -14.87 11.47 3.71
N ARG A 109 -14.44 10.97 4.87
CA ARG A 109 -13.60 9.76 4.99
C ARG A 109 -14.38 8.60 5.60
N TYR A 110 -13.99 7.37 5.26
CA TYR A 110 -14.47 6.18 5.95
C TYR A 110 -13.75 6.04 7.29
N THR A 111 -14.48 6.03 8.40
CA THR A 111 -13.92 5.96 9.76
C THR A 111 -14.61 4.93 10.64
N ALA A 112 -15.54 4.15 10.08
CA ALA A 112 -16.35 3.23 10.87
C ALA A 112 -15.53 2.09 11.45
N ASP A 113 -14.54 1.57 10.72
CA ASP A 113 -13.67 0.47 11.19
C ASP A 113 -12.19 0.84 11.17
N LEU A 114 -11.44 0.29 12.13
CA LEU A 114 -9.98 0.40 12.19
C LEU A 114 -9.30 -0.62 11.27
N MET A 115 -9.88 -1.80 11.10
CA MET A 115 -9.47 -2.84 10.16
C MET A 115 -10.58 -3.00 9.12
N VAL A 116 -10.33 -2.47 7.92
CA VAL A 116 -11.21 -2.62 6.76
C VAL A 116 -11.06 -4.04 6.21
N ALA A 117 -12.18 -4.66 5.84
CA ALA A 117 -12.24 -5.98 5.22
C ALA A 117 -12.98 -5.90 3.88
N ILE A 118 -12.27 -6.15 2.77
CA ILE A 118 -12.85 -6.08 1.41
C ILE A 118 -12.34 -7.21 0.52
N PRO A 119 -13.03 -7.52 -0.60
CA PRO A 119 -12.52 -8.45 -1.59
C PRO A 119 -11.13 -8.04 -2.10
N LYS A 120 -10.20 -8.99 -2.26
CA LYS A 120 -8.84 -8.72 -2.76
C LYS A 120 -8.84 -8.03 -4.13
N GLN A 121 -9.76 -8.43 -5.00
CA GLN A 121 -9.90 -7.79 -6.32
C GLN A 121 -10.31 -6.32 -6.19
N GLU A 122 -11.15 -5.99 -5.21
CA GLU A 122 -11.53 -4.61 -4.90
C GLU A 122 -10.32 -3.83 -4.37
N TYR A 123 -9.60 -4.43 -3.41
CA TYR A 123 -8.39 -3.85 -2.84
C TYR A 123 -7.35 -3.50 -3.91
N LEU A 124 -7.10 -4.43 -4.84
CA LEU A 124 -6.06 -4.26 -5.85
C LEU A 124 -6.55 -3.44 -7.05
N PHE A 125 -7.67 -3.80 -7.68
CA PHE A 125 -7.95 -3.44 -9.07
C PHE A 125 -9.21 -2.62 -9.31
N LYS A 126 -10.18 -2.61 -8.37
CA LYS A 126 -11.45 -1.94 -8.63
C LYS A 126 -11.38 -0.43 -8.42
N THR A 127 -12.29 0.28 -9.07
CA THR A 127 -12.44 1.74 -8.96
C THR A 127 -13.60 2.18 -8.08
N VAL A 128 -14.37 1.22 -7.54
CA VAL A 128 -15.47 1.45 -6.61
C VAL A 128 -15.27 0.57 -5.38
N SER A 129 -15.62 1.09 -4.19
CA SER A 129 -15.59 0.32 -2.95
C SER A 129 -16.98 -0.13 -2.51
N THR A 130 -17.06 -1.35 -2.00
CA THR A 130 -18.26 -1.91 -1.36
C THR A 130 -18.43 -1.47 0.09
N VAL A 131 -17.38 -0.94 0.73
CA VAL A 131 -17.40 -0.52 2.14
C VAL A 131 -18.14 0.80 2.33
N ALA A 132 -17.76 1.82 1.55
CA ALA A 132 -18.42 3.12 1.54
C ALA A 132 -17.96 3.97 0.35
N GLU A 133 -18.81 4.91 -0.09
CA GLU A 133 -18.41 5.94 -1.06
C GLU A 133 -17.26 6.83 -0.55
N THR A 134 -17.15 6.97 0.77
CA THR A 134 -16.11 7.75 1.47
C THR A 134 -14.81 6.97 1.68
N ALA A 135 -14.73 5.70 1.26
CA ALA A 135 -13.48 4.96 1.27
C ALA A 135 -12.42 5.64 0.38
N SER A 136 -11.15 5.51 0.75
CA SER A 136 -10.03 6.17 0.09
C SER A 136 -9.50 5.34 -1.09
N PHE A 137 -9.57 5.92 -2.30
CA PHE A 137 -9.05 5.29 -3.52
C PHE A 137 -7.52 5.37 -3.56
N GLY A 138 -6.85 4.26 -3.83
CA GLY A 138 -5.39 4.13 -3.73
C GLY A 138 -4.86 3.94 -2.29
N LEU A 139 -5.74 3.53 -1.36
CA LEU A 139 -5.38 3.19 0.01
C LEU A 139 -6.28 2.09 0.59
N ASP A 140 -7.60 2.33 0.62
CA ASP A 140 -8.56 1.33 1.09
C ASP A 140 -8.93 0.35 -0.03
N PHE A 141 -8.94 0.82 -1.28
CA PHE A 141 -9.21 0.03 -2.48
C PHE A 141 -8.53 0.64 -3.71
N GLY A 142 -8.43 -0.12 -4.81
CA GLY A 142 -7.80 0.34 -6.05
C GLY A 142 -6.32 0.71 -5.89
N GLU A 143 -5.56 -0.03 -5.08
CA GLU A 143 -4.18 0.30 -4.72
C GLU A 143 -3.27 0.50 -5.94
N ILE A 144 -3.41 -0.34 -6.98
CA ILE A 144 -2.54 -0.28 -8.16
C ILE A 144 -2.64 1.05 -8.91
N TYR A 145 -3.67 1.85 -8.68
CA TYR A 145 -3.79 3.15 -9.34
C TYR A 145 -2.87 4.19 -8.70
N LYS A 146 -2.59 4.10 -7.39
CA LYS A 146 -1.72 5.03 -6.67
C LYS A 146 -0.29 4.51 -6.56
N ARG A 147 -0.12 3.20 -6.39
CA ARG A 147 1.12 2.61 -5.89
C ARG A 147 1.24 1.12 -6.26
N SER A 148 2.45 0.58 -6.31
CA SER A 148 2.64 -0.87 -6.56
C SER A 148 2.42 -1.69 -5.29
N VAL A 149 2.14 -2.99 -5.45
CA VAL A 149 1.93 -3.94 -4.34
C VAL A 149 2.74 -5.20 -4.56
N ILE A 150 3.51 -5.63 -3.57
CA ILE A 150 4.13 -6.96 -3.51
C ILE A 150 3.24 -7.87 -2.68
N GLY A 151 2.74 -8.95 -3.28
CA GLY A 151 2.02 -10.00 -2.58
C GLY A 151 2.91 -11.19 -2.30
N VAL A 152 3.22 -11.46 -1.03
CA VAL A 152 3.90 -12.68 -0.61
C VAL A 152 2.84 -13.75 -0.34
N ARG A 153 2.70 -14.71 -1.25
CA ARG A 153 1.76 -15.83 -1.11
C ARG A 153 2.40 -16.92 -0.28
N VAL A 154 1.65 -17.45 0.69
CA VAL A 154 2.15 -18.45 1.65
C VAL A 154 1.31 -19.72 1.56
N TYR A 155 2.00 -20.85 1.61
CA TYR A 155 1.47 -22.18 1.37
C TYR A 155 1.66 -23.06 2.61
N GLY A 156 0.65 -23.87 2.95
CA GLY A 156 0.68 -24.77 4.10
C GLY A 156 0.29 -24.11 5.43
N VAL A 157 -0.41 -22.98 5.38
CA VAL A 157 -0.87 -22.30 6.60
C VAL A 157 -2.10 -23.02 7.15
N PRO A 158 -2.12 -23.44 8.43
CA PRO A 158 -3.26 -24.12 9.00
C PRO A 158 -4.56 -23.31 8.90
N ALA A 159 -5.67 -23.96 8.57
CA ALA A 159 -6.99 -23.30 8.52
C ALA A 159 -7.36 -22.65 9.87
N ALA A 160 -6.93 -23.23 10.99
CA ALA A 160 -7.11 -22.66 12.32
C ALA A 160 -6.39 -21.31 12.49
N ASP A 161 -5.18 -21.16 11.92
CA ASP A 161 -4.42 -19.91 11.94
C ASP A 161 -5.14 -18.84 11.11
N LYS A 162 -5.62 -19.18 9.91
CA LYS A 162 -6.43 -18.27 9.07
C LYS A 162 -7.68 -17.78 9.81
N ALA A 163 -8.42 -18.70 10.44
CA ALA A 163 -9.62 -18.35 11.21
C ALA A 163 -9.31 -17.49 12.45
N ALA A 164 -8.18 -17.76 13.12
CA ALA A 164 -7.72 -16.98 14.26
C ALA A 164 -7.34 -15.55 13.85
N LEU A 165 -6.67 -15.37 12.71
CA LEU A 165 -6.34 -14.05 12.15
C LEU A 165 -7.60 -13.23 11.86
N ALA A 166 -8.56 -13.81 11.11
CA ALA A 166 -9.82 -13.14 10.81
C ALA A 166 -10.60 -12.75 12.09
N THR A 167 -10.61 -13.63 13.09
CA THR A 167 -11.24 -13.36 14.38
C THR A 167 -10.53 -12.24 15.14
N TYR A 168 -9.20 -12.20 15.09
CA TYR A 168 -8.43 -11.15 15.76
C TYR A 168 -8.63 -9.79 15.11
N PHE A 169 -8.74 -9.71 13.77
CA PHE A 169 -9.05 -8.45 13.10
C PHE A 169 -10.45 -7.93 13.46
N ARG A 170 -11.47 -8.80 13.55
CA ARG A 170 -12.79 -8.41 14.06
C ARG A 170 -12.70 -7.87 15.48
N ARG A 171 -11.94 -8.54 16.34
CA ARG A 171 -11.72 -8.07 17.72
C ARG A 171 -11.08 -6.68 17.77
N ILE A 172 -10.13 -6.37 16.88
CA ILE A 172 -9.54 -5.01 16.82
C ILE A 172 -10.63 -3.96 16.52
N ASN A 173 -11.59 -4.27 15.64
CA ASN A 173 -12.74 -3.39 15.38
C ASN A 173 -13.68 -3.30 16.59
N ASP A 174 -14.00 -4.42 17.24
CA ASP A 174 -14.82 -4.41 18.46
C ASP A 174 -14.18 -3.52 19.55
N ASP A 175 -12.86 -3.65 19.75
CA ASP A 175 -12.10 -2.84 20.70
C ASP A 175 -12.07 -1.36 20.28
N TYR A 176 -12.00 -1.06 18.98
CA TYR A 176 -12.09 0.30 18.42
C TYR A 176 -13.47 0.93 18.66
N HIS A 177 -14.57 0.21 18.38
CA HIS A 177 -15.95 0.70 18.54
C HIS A 177 -16.31 0.89 20.00
N GLN A 178 -15.89 -0.03 20.87
CA GLN A 178 -16.08 0.06 22.33
C GLN A 178 -15.15 1.10 22.98
N GLN A 179 -14.31 1.77 22.19
CA GLN A 179 -13.32 2.74 22.64
C GLN A 179 -12.42 2.20 23.75
N ARG A 180 -12.03 0.93 23.65
CA ARG A 180 -11.13 0.31 24.61
C ARG A 180 -9.77 0.99 24.60
N SER A 181 -9.04 0.76 25.69
CA SER A 181 -7.66 1.18 25.82
C SER A 181 -6.89 0.15 26.63
N ASN A 182 -5.56 0.16 26.50
CA ASN A 182 -4.66 -0.68 27.29
C ASN A 182 -4.97 -2.19 27.17
N THR A 183 -5.05 -2.66 25.93
CA THR A 183 -5.16 -4.08 25.61
C THR A 183 -3.78 -4.75 25.67
N GLU A 184 -3.72 -6.08 25.59
CA GLU A 184 -2.45 -6.82 25.55
C GLU A 184 -1.57 -6.46 24.35
N TYR A 185 -2.17 -5.94 23.28
CA TYR A 185 -1.47 -5.58 22.06
C TYR A 185 -1.19 -4.08 21.93
N HIS A 186 -1.84 -3.21 22.71
CA HIS A 186 -1.66 -1.77 22.59
C HIS A 186 -1.94 -1.00 23.90
N SER A 187 -0.97 -0.18 24.30
CA SER A 187 -1.11 0.79 25.39
C SER A 187 -1.71 2.10 24.88
N GLY A 188 -2.76 2.60 25.53
CA GLY A 188 -3.51 3.78 25.11
C GLY A 188 -4.79 3.43 24.35
N PRO A 189 -5.52 4.45 23.83
CA PRO A 189 -6.77 4.27 23.11
C PRO A 189 -6.60 3.48 21.82
N ILE A 190 -7.52 2.56 21.53
CA ILE A 190 -7.56 1.87 20.24
C ILE A 190 -8.09 2.84 19.17
N ARG A 191 -7.18 3.32 18.33
CA ARG A 191 -7.41 4.16 17.14
C ARG A 191 -6.15 4.13 16.28
N TYR A 192 -6.26 4.47 15.00
CA TYR A 192 -5.08 4.55 14.14
C TYR A 192 -4.12 5.63 14.66
N ASP A 193 -2.85 5.26 14.74
CA ASP A 193 -1.75 6.17 15.08
C ASP A 193 -0.51 5.69 14.33
N TYR A 194 0.04 6.55 13.47
CA TYR A 194 1.17 6.24 12.57
C TYR A 194 2.38 5.64 13.30
N LEU A 195 2.64 6.08 14.54
CA LEU A 195 3.79 5.64 15.32
C LEU A 195 3.44 4.51 16.30
N ARG A 196 2.20 4.44 16.78
CA ARG A 196 1.84 3.59 17.94
C ARG A 196 0.90 2.43 17.63
N LEU A 197 -0.06 2.58 16.73
CA LEU A 197 -1.02 1.56 16.29
C LEU A 197 -1.27 1.70 14.79
N ASN A 198 -0.24 1.40 14.01
CA ASN A 198 -0.25 1.44 12.56
C ASN A 198 -0.56 0.06 11.95
N CYS A 199 -0.56 -0.04 10.62
CA CYS A 199 -0.78 -1.30 9.89
C CYS A 199 0.19 -2.41 10.29
N ALA A 200 1.49 -2.09 10.43
CA ALA A 200 2.51 -3.06 10.81
C ALA A 200 2.21 -3.70 12.17
N LYS A 201 1.82 -2.88 13.14
CA LYS A 201 1.50 -3.35 14.49
C LYS A 201 0.21 -4.17 14.52
N THR A 202 -0.84 -3.76 13.82
CA THR A 202 -2.12 -4.48 13.82
C THR A 202 -1.99 -5.85 13.17
N ILE A 203 -1.31 -5.95 12.03
CA ILE A 203 -0.99 -7.23 11.38
C ILE A 203 -0.08 -8.09 12.28
N GLY A 204 1.02 -7.54 12.80
CA GLY A 204 1.93 -8.26 13.69
C GLY A 204 1.25 -8.77 14.96
N ALA A 205 0.36 -7.96 15.56
CA ALA A 205 -0.42 -8.34 16.72
C ALA A 205 -1.38 -9.50 16.42
N ALA A 206 -2.02 -9.51 15.25
CA ALA A 206 -2.89 -10.62 14.85
C ALA A 206 -2.11 -11.94 14.74
N PHE A 207 -0.89 -11.92 14.19
CA PHE A 207 -0.04 -13.12 14.17
C PHE A 207 0.43 -13.53 15.57
N LYS A 208 0.94 -12.58 16.37
CA LYS A 208 1.51 -12.86 17.69
C LYS A 208 0.47 -13.36 18.69
N PHE A 209 -0.64 -12.64 18.82
CA PHE A 209 -1.65 -12.86 19.85
C PHE A 209 -2.86 -13.66 19.34
N GLY A 210 -3.14 -13.63 18.04
CA GLY A 210 -4.21 -14.41 17.42
C GLY A 210 -3.75 -15.79 16.93
N ALA A 211 -2.76 -15.83 16.03
CA ALA A 211 -2.32 -17.06 15.35
C ALA A 211 -1.15 -17.80 16.02
N GLY A 212 -0.76 -17.39 17.23
CA GLY A 212 0.25 -18.12 18.02
C GLY A 212 1.70 -17.96 17.56
N TYR A 213 2.04 -16.88 16.86
CA TYR A 213 3.43 -16.55 16.48
C TYR A 213 4.13 -15.89 17.68
N ARG A 214 4.28 -16.65 18.78
CA ARG A 214 4.65 -16.13 20.11
C ARG A 214 5.96 -15.34 20.11
N ASP A 215 6.92 -15.80 19.32
CA ASP A 215 8.27 -15.22 19.22
C ASP A 215 8.35 -14.02 18.26
N LEU A 216 7.26 -13.71 17.53
CA LEU A 216 7.20 -12.54 16.67
C LEU A 216 7.34 -11.27 17.51
N ALA A 217 8.40 -10.51 17.26
CA ALA A 217 8.67 -9.26 17.94
C ALA A 217 7.75 -8.15 17.41
N VAL A 218 6.69 -7.83 18.19
CA VAL A 218 5.79 -6.70 17.95
C VAL A 218 6.03 -5.69 19.06
N THR A 219 6.51 -4.50 18.69
CA THR A 219 6.85 -3.48 19.68
C THR A 219 5.61 -2.72 20.16
N SER A 220 5.59 -2.40 21.45
CA SER A 220 4.66 -1.47 22.06
C SER A 220 5.44 -0.34 22.70
N ALA A 221 5.14 0.90 22.34
CA ALA A 221 5.72 2.06 22.99
C ALA A 221 5.39 1.99 24.49
N GLY A 222 6.41 1.95 25.35
CA GLY A 222 6.24 1.82 26.80
C GLY A 222 5.52 3.02 27.42
N VAL A 223 5.04 2.87 28.67
CA VAL A 223 4.27 3.88 29.42
C VAL A 223 5.02 5.22 29.59
N LEU A 224 6.34 5.23 29.45
CA LEU A 224 7.19 6.42 29.54
C LEU A 224 7.40 7.15 28.17
N SER A 225 6.73 6.70 27.09
CA SER A 225 6.90 7.19 25.71
C SER A 225 6.21 8.53 25.40
N GLY A 226 6.32 9.50 26.31
CA GLY A 226 5.78 10.85 26.12
C GLY A 226 6.45 11.64 24.99
N THR A 227 7.64 11.25 24.55
CA THR A 227 8.41 11.95 23.51
C THR A 227 8.27 11.28 22.14
N ARG A 228 7.97 12.08 21.10
CA ARG A 228 7.83 11.62 19.70
C ARG A 228 9.07 10.86 19.18
N VAL A 229 10.26 11.20 19.65
CA VAL A 229 11.53 10.55 19.26
C VAL A 229 11.55 9.08 19.69
N VAL A 230 11.10 8.76 20.90
CA VAL A 230 11.04 7.37 21.40
C VAL A 230 9.94 6.59 20.68
N ALA A 231 8.81 7.23 20.38
CA ALA A 231 7.73 6.61 19.62
C ALA A 231 8.19 6.23 18.19
N ALA A 232 8.92 7.10 17.50
CA ALA A 232 9.47 6.81 16.17
C ALA A 232 10.49 5.65 16.20
N ALA A 233 11.38 5.62 17.20
CA ALA A 233 12.37 4.55 17.35
C ALA A 233 11.78 3.18 17.72
N THR A 234 10.55 3.15 18.25
CA THR A 234 9.86 1.92 18.67
C THR A 234 8.68 1.56 17.77
N ALA A 235 8.40 2.35 16.74
CA ALA A 235 7.31 2.08 15.83
C ALA A 235 7.59 0.83 15.00
N ASN A 236 6.56 0.01 14.77
CA ASN A 236 6.69 -1.14 13.88
C ASN A 236 6.73 -0.61 12.44
N ILE A 237 7.80 -0.92 11.72
CA ILE A 237 7.97 -0.52 10.32
C ILE A 237 7.28 -1.56 9.43
N PRO A 238 6.43 -1.18 8.45
CA PRO A 238 5.68 -2.13 7.63
C PRO A 238 6.55 -3.17 6.93
N THR A 239 7.61 -2.74 6.25
CA THR A 239 8.53 -3.64 5.54
C THR A 239 9.34 -4.52 6.49
N GLU A 240 9.75 -3.99 7.64
CA GLU A 240 10.45 -4.77 8.68
C GLU A 240 9.53 -5.88 9.22
N MET A 241 8.27 -5.56 9.52
CA MET A 241 7.28 -6.53 9.98
C MET A 241 7.01 -7.59 8.90
N ALA A 242 6.91 -7.18 7.63
CA ALA A 242 6.78 -8.12 6.53
C ALA A 242 7.96 -9.11 6.48
N MET A 243 9.18 -8.63 6.67
CA MET A 243 10.37 -9.50 6.66
C MET A 243 10.49 -10.39 7.88
N LYS A 244 10.02 -9.95 9.06
CA LYS A 244 9.85 -10.82 10.22
C LYS A 244 8.88 -11.96 9.94
N LEU A 245 7.73 -11.67 9.33
CA LEU A 245 6.74 -12.70 8.97
C LEU A 245 7.28 -13.69 7.94
N VAL A 246 7.94 -13.21 6.89
CA VAL A 246 8.60 -14.06 5.88
C VAL A 246 9.64 -14.98 6.53
N SER A 247 10.42 -14.46 7.48
CA SER A 247 11.37 -15.28 8.23
C SER A 247 10.69 -16.34 9.09
N GLU A 248 9.60 -16.01 9.78
CA GLU A 248 8.80 -16.95 10.57
C GLU A 248 8.20 -18.06 9.70
N TRP A 249 7.66 -17.74 8.53
CA TRP A 249 7.15 -18.73 7.58
C TRP A 249 8.26 -19.64 7.04
N GLY A 250 9.44 -19.07 6.77
CA GLY A 250 10.62 -19.83 6.43
C GLY A 250 11.04 -20.84 7.53
N ARG A 251 11.04 -20.42 8.80
CA ARG A 251 11.31 -21.30 9.96
C ARG A 251 10.27 -22.40 10.12
N ARG A 252 9.02 -22.12 9.77
CA ARG A 252 7.91 -23.09 9.77
C ARG A 252 7.90 -23.99 8.53
N ASN A 253 8.84 -23.79 7.60
CA ASN A 253 8.94 -24.52 6.34
C ASN A 253 7.67 -24.42 5.48
N TYR A 254 6.98 -23.27 5.54
CA TYR A 254 5.89 -22.95 4.63
C TYR A 254 6.45 -22.64 3.24
N GLY A 255 5.71 -23.06 2.22
CA GLY A 255 6.02 -22.62 0.86
C GLY A 255 5.75 -21.14 0.72
N MET A 256 6.52 -20.45 -0.12
CA MET A 256 6.32 -19.04 -0.41
C MET A 256 6.66 -18.74 -1.86
N ASP A 257 5.88 -17.85 -2.47
CA ASP A 257 6.28 -17.13 -3.67
C ASP A 257 5.76 -15.69 -3.65
N VAL A 258 6.15 -14.90 -4.63
CA VAL A 258 5.85 -13.47 -4.70
C VAL A 258 5.19 -13.10 -6.01
N VAL A 259 4.10 -12.33 -5.93
CA VAL A 259 3.46 -11.65 -7.05
C VAL A 259 3.69 -10.15 -6.94
N LEU A 260 4.17 -9.53 -8.01
CA LEU A 260 4.27 -8.08 -8.11
C LEU A 260 3.07 -7.53 -8.88
N TYR A 261 2.21 -6.76 -8.22
CA TYR A 261 1.15 -5.99 -8.86
C TYR A 261 1.66 -4.57 -9.12
N LYS A 262 1.93 -4.26 -10.39
CA LYS A 262 2.54 -2.98 -10.80
C LYS A 262 1.51 -1.85 -10.81
N LYS A 263 1.95 -0.69 -10.34
CA LYS A 263 1.22 0.57 -10.44
C LYS A 263 0.84 0.87 -11.89
N TYR A 264 -0.42 1.27 -12.12
CA TYR A 264 -0.87 1.82 -13.39
C TYR A 264 -0.35 3.25 -13.57
N ARG A 265 0.55 3.43 -14.54
CA ARG A 265 1.21 4.72 -14.79
C ARG A 265 0.31 5.77 -15.44
N GLY A 266 -0.83 5.35 -15.98
CA GLY A 266 -1.78 6.25 -16.63
C GLY A 266 -2.82 6.90 -15.69
N SER A 267 -2.80 6.64 -14.37
CA SER A 267 -3.85 7.17 -13.47
C SER A 267 -3.73 8.69 -13.33
N THR A 268 -4.68 9.42 -13.90
CA THR A 268 -4.78 10.89 -13.80
C THR A 268 -5.55 11.34 -12.56
N TYR A 269 -5.96 10.41 -11.70
CA TYR A 269 -6.75 10.73 -10.51
C TYR A 269 -5.95 11.60 -9.54
N VAL A 270 -6.59 12.66 -9.05
CA VAL A 270 -6.09 13.53 -7.98
C VAL A 270 -7.04 13.36 -6.81
N ASP A 271 -6.53 13.01 -5.63
CA ASP A 271 -7.37 12.89 -4.44
C ASP A 271 -7.79 14.30 -3.97
N PRO A 272 -9.09 14.66 -4.06
CA PRO A 272 -9.55 16.00 -3.67
C PRO A 272 -9.43 16.25 -2.17
N GLN A 273 -9.17 15.23 -1.37
CA GLN A 273 -9.07 15.30 0.08
C GLN A 273 -7.61 15.39 0.58
N GLU A 274 -6.62 15.38 -0.33
CA GLU A 274 -5.21 15.64 0.00
C GLU A 274 -4.90 17.14 -0.06
N GLU A 275 -4.07 17.66 0.84
CA GLU A 275 -3.72 19.09 0.86
C GLU A 275 -3.00 19.57 -0.40
N GLU A 276 -2.19 18.69 -1.01
CA GLU A 276 -1.53 18.97 -2.28
C GLU A 276 -2.08 18.06 -3.36
N GLN A 277 -2.54 18.71 -4.41
CA GLN A 277 -3.26 18.12 -5.51
C GLN A 277 -2.25 17.58 -6.54
N VAL A 278 -1.77 16.34 -6.31
CA VAL A 278 -0.88 15.62 -7.23
C VAL A 278 -1.62 14.44 -7.85
N ALA A 279 -1.48 14.27 -9.17
CA ALA A 279 -2.07 13.11 -9.85
C ALA A 279 -1.31 11.83 -9.49
N PHE A 280 -2.02 10.72 -9.40
CA PHE A 280 -1.43 9.45 -8.99
C PHE A 280 -0.27 9.01 -9.88
N ARG A 281 -0.34 9.20 -11.20
CA ARG A 281 0.77 8.94 -12.13
C ARG A 281 2.09 9.65 -11.75
N ASP A 282 1.99 10.82 -11.14
CA ASP A 282 3.15 11.68 -10.82
C ASP A 282 3.71 11.38 -9.43
N LEU A 283 3.09 10.46 -8.68
CA LEU A 283 3.60 9.99 -7.38
C LEU A 283 4.75 8.98 -7.58
N PRO A 284 5.86 9.11 -6.84
CA PRO A 284 6.94 8.12 -6.83
C PRO A 284 6.46 6.70 -6.47
N ASP A 285 7.06 5.70 -7.10
CA ASP A 285 6.76 4.28 -6.90
C ASP A 285 8.02 3.50 -6.48
N ARG A 286 8.45 3.71 -5.24
CA ARG A 286 9.69 3.17 -4.70
C ARG A 286 9.40 2.26 -3.51
N PHE A 287 10.03 1.09 -3.49
CA PHE A 287 10.00 0.14 -2.38
C PHE A 287 10.39 0.84 -1.06
N PRO A 288 9.66 0.64 0.05
CA PRO A 288 9.91 1.31 1.32
C PRO A 288 11.15 0.79 2.04
N SER A 289 11.65 1.60 2.98
CA SER A 289 12.74 1.16 3.86
C SER A 289 12.26 0.07 4.83
N VAL A 290 13.14 -0.87 5.16
CA VAL A 290 13.01 -1.75 6.33
C VAL A 290 13.51 -1.09 7.63
N LEU A 291 14.18 0.07 7.53
CA LEU A 291 14.86 0.73 8.65
C LEU A 291 14.18 2.00 9.13
N SER A 292 13.19 2.52 8.39
CA SER A 292 12.56 3.80 8.71
C SER A 292 11.11 3.84 8.30
N LEU A 293 10.32 4.55 9.11
CA LEU A 293 8.97 4.98 8.73
C LEU A 293 8.97 6.14 7.72
N ASP A 294 10.09 6.84 7.53
CA ASP A 294 10.14 8.00 6.66
C ASP A 294 10.60 7.63 5.25
N PHE A 295 9.79 7.98 4.27
CA PHE A 295 10.23 8.06 2.90
C PHE A 295 11.03 9.35 2.70
N ARG A 296 12.35 9.20 2.56
CA ARG A 296 13.21 10.32 2.19
C ARG A 296 13.29 10.41 0.67
N ARG A 297 12.56 11.37 0.07
CA ARG A 297 12.55 11.60 -1.39
C ARG A 297 13.95 11.83 -1.96
N GLU A 298 14.81 12.49 -1.18
CA GLU A 298 16.18 12.83 -1.54
C GLU A 298 17.18 11.68 -1.33
N ALA A 299 16.82 10.63 -0.58
CA ALA A 299 17.76 9.58 -0.18
C ALA A 299 18.14 8.60 -1.32
N GLY A 300 17.71 8.86 -2.56
CA GLY A 300 18.05 8.02 -3.70
C GLY A 300 17.64 6.56 -3.52
N ALA A 301 18.45 5.64 -4.05
CA ALA A 301 18.28 4.21 -3.91
C ALA A 301 18.75 3.71 -2.53
N TYR A 302 18.11 2.69 -1.97
CA TYR A 302 18.61 2.05 -0.75
C TYR A 302 19.84 1.21 -1.07
N GLN A 303 20.91 1.42 -0.30
CA GLN A 303 22.22 0.79 -0.49
C GLN A 303 22.68 0.03 0.75
N ASP A 304 21.92 0.12 1.85
CA ASP A 304 22.18 -0.63 3.06
C ASP A 304 21.80 -2.10 2.90
N TYR A 305 22.48 -2.94 3.66
CA TYR A 305 22.36 -4.39 3.58
C TYR A 305 20.91 -4.88 3.80
N ASP A 306 20.21 -4.32 4.79
CA ASP A 306 18.89 -4.82 5.18
C ASP A 306 17.83 -4.56 4.11
N ASN A 307 17.85 -3.37 3.50
CA ASN A 307 16.99 -3.08 2.36
C ASN A 307 17.36 -3.95 1.15
N LEU A 308 18.64 -4.06 0.81
CA LEU A 308 19.08 -4.89 -0.31
C LEU A 308 18.69 -6.36 -0.11
N LEU A 309 18.84 -6.89 1.11
CA LEU A 309 18.43 -8.25 1.47
C LEU A 309 16.94 -8.47 1.24
N ALA A 310 16.09 -7.56 1.75
CA ALA A 310 14.65 -7.65 1.58
C ALA A 310 14.26 -7.65 0.09
N MET A 311 14.85 -6.73 -0.68
CA MET A 311 14.60 -6.61 -2.12
C MET A 311 15.03 -7.89 -2.87
N TYR A 312 16.25 -8.38 -2.65
CA TYR A 312 16.74 -9.59 -3.31
C TYR A 312 15.96 -10.84 -2.91
N LEU A 313 15.57 -10.97 -1.65
CA LEU A 313 14.77 -12.09 -1.19
C LEU A 313 13.40 -12.13 -1.88
N LEU A 314 12.68 -11.00 -1.89
CA LEU A 314 11.36 -10.91 -2.55
C LEU A 314 11.49 -11.14 -4.07
N PHE A 315 12.56 -10.64 -4.69
CA PHE A 315 12.85 -10.93 -6.09
C PHE A 315 13.09 -12.43 -6.33
N ASN A 316 13.91 -13.10 -5.52
CA ASN A 316 14.23 -14.52 -5.67
C ASN A 316 13.00 -15.42 -5.45
N LEU A 317 12.08 -14.99 -4.59
CA LEU A 317 10.78 -15.64 -4.39
C LEU A 317 9.75 -15.29 -5.47
N GLY A 318 10.05 -14.35 -6.37
CA GLY A 318 9.13 -13.87 -7.40
C GLY A 318 8.66 -14.97 -8.34
N LYS A 319 7.35 -15.01 -8.61
CA LYS A 319 6.73 -15.90 -9.60
C LYS A 319 6.03 -15.14 -10.72
N TYR A 320 5.28 -14.07 -10.40
CA TYR A 320 4.53 -13.31 -11.40
C TYR A 320 4.71 -11.80 -11.30
N SER A 321 4.68 -11.12 -12.45
CA SER A 321 4.39 -9.68 -12.53
C SER A 321 3.04 -9.48 -13.21
N VAL A 322 2.16 -8.73 -12.56
CA VAL A 322 0.85 -8.33 -13.09
C VAL A 322 0.86 -6.83 -13.34
N ARG A 323 0.33 -6.39 -14.49
CA ARG A 323 0.18 -4.96 -14.82
C ARG A 323 -1.09 -4.71 -15.60
N VAL A 324 -1.50 -3.44 -15.68
CA VAL A 324 -2.42 -2.98 -16.72
C VAL A 324 -1.63 -2.77 -18.01
N ASN A 325 -2.08 -3.37 -19.10
CA ASN A 325 -1.61 -3.08 -20.44
C ASN A 325 -2.19 -1.73 -20.90
N GLU A 326 -1.35 -0.73 -21.11
CA GLU A 326 -1.78 0.65 -21.38
C GLU A 326 -2.46 0.81 -22.75
N GLN A 327 -2.24 -0.11 -23.69
CA GLN A 327 -2.83 -0.06 -25.03
C GLN A 327 -4.26 -0.59 -25.05
N ILE A 328 -4.53 -1.67 -24.31
CA ILE A 328 -5.84 -2.35 -24.32
C ILE A 328 -6.62 -2.20 -23.01
N LEU A 329 -6.02 -1.60 -21.98
CA LEU A 329 -6.60 -1.35 -20.65
C LEU A 329 -7.09 -2.61 -19.92
N LEU A 330 -6.50 -3.76 -20.26
CA LEU A 330 -6.72 -5.04 -19.59
C LEU A 330 -5.53 -5.37 -18.69
N LEU A 331 -5.79 -6.16 -17.65
CA LEU A 331 -4.72 -6.75 -16.85
C LEU A 331 -4.04 -7.88 -17.61
N GLU A 332 -2.73 -8.02 -17.44
CA GLU A 332 -1.94 -9.13 -17.96
C GLU A 332 -0.91 -9.61 -16.94
N ILE A 333 -0.56 -10.89 -17.01
CA ILE A 333 0.67 -11.40 -16.42
C ILE A 333 1.78 -11.05 -17.40
N GLU A 334 2.48 -9.95 -17.14
CA GLU A 334 3.56 -9.46 -17.99
C GLU A 334 4.73 -10.44 -18.04
N ARG A 335 5.05 -11.05 -16.88
CA ARG A 335 6.18 -11.96 -16.74
C ARG A 335 5.88 -13.06 -15.74
N SER A 336 6.53 -14.21 -15.94
CA SER A 336 6.55 -15.32 -15.01
C SER A 336 7.95 -15.91 -14.89
N LYS A 337 8.29 -16.44 -13.71
CA LYS A 337 9.47 -17.30 -13.51
C LYS A 337 9.20 -18.33 -12.42
N ASP A 338 10.08 -19.30 -12.29
CA ASP A 338 10.02 -20.24 -11.16
C ASP A 338 10.61 -19.61 -9.89
N PRO A 339 9.86 -19.59 -8.78
CA PRO A 339 10.34 -19.05 -7.52
C PRO A 339 11.39 -19.99 -6.90
N MET A 340 12.45 -19.42 -6.32
CA MET A 340 13.42 -20.21 -5.56
C MET A 340 12.80 -20.69 -4.24
N PRO A 341 13.11 -21.92 -3.77
CA PRO A 341 12.77 -22.31 -2.40
C PRO A 341 13.36 -21.34 -1.38
N TYR A 342 12.62 -21.04 -0.31
CA TYR A 342 12.97 -19.97 0.64
C TYR A 342 14.42 -20.00 1.13
N ALA A 343 14.93 -21.16 1.57
CA ALA A 343 16.29 -21.27 2.10
C ALA A 343 17.35 -20.91 1.05
N VAL A 344 17.12 -21.31 -0.21
CA VAL A 344 18.02 -21.00 -1.35
C VAL A 344 17.89 -19.51 -1.72
N ALA A 345 16.66 -19.00 -1.77
CA ALA A 345 16.37 -17.59 -2.04
C ALA A 345 17.06 -16.66 -1.05
N LEU A 346 17.01 -17.01 0.25
CA LEU A 346 17.65 -16.28 1.33
C LEU A 346 19.17 -16.30 1.21
N GLN A 347 19.78 -17.48 1.02
CA GLN A 347 21.24 -17.58 0.87
C GLN A 347 21.75 -16.76 -0.32
N ALA A 348 21.03 -16.80 -1.46
CA ALA A 348 21.36 -15.99 -2.62
C ALA A 348 21.21 -14.48 -2.33
N ALA A 349 20.13 -14.10 -1.64
CA ALA A 349 19.89 -12.71 -1.27
C ALA A 349 20.93 -12.15 -0.29
N GLU A 350 21.35 -12.93 0.71
CA GLU A 350 22.40 -12.55 1.67
C GLU A 350 23.75 -12.33 0.98
N ARG A 351 24.12 -13.22 0.05
CA ARG A 351 25.35 -13.10 -0.74
C ARG A 351 25.32 -11.84 -1.60
N ASP A 352 24.24 -11.64 -2.35
CA ASP A 352 24.12 -10.53 -3.30
C ASP A 352 24.01 -9.19 -2.55
N ALA A 353 23.24 -9.12 -1.45
CA ALA A 353 23.14 -7.93 -0.58
C ALA A 353 24.48 -7.56 0.07
N ARG A 354 25.26 -8.56 0.54
CA ARG A 354 26.58 -8.32 1.12
C ARG A 354 27.54 -7.77 0.07
N ALA A 355 27.60 -8.39 -1.10
CA ALA A 355 28.50 -7.98 -2.18
C ALA A 355 28.23 -6.53 -2.61
N ASP A 356 26.96 -6.16 -2.79
CA ASP A 356 26.63 -4.83 -3.29
C ASP A 356 26.70 -3.74 -2.21
N SER A 357 26.26 -4.03 -0.98
CA SER A 357 26.44 -3.09 0.14
C SER A 357 27.92 -2.80 0.44
N GLU A 358 28.82 -3.75 0.17
CA GLU A 358 30.28 -3.52 0.26
C GLU A 358 30.81 -2.67 -0.89
N LYS A 359 30.37 -2.90 -2.13
CA LYS A 359 30.77 -2.07 -3.28
C LYS A 359 30.31 -0.63 -3.13
N PHE A 360 29.07 -0.41 -2.68
CA PHE A 360 28.54 0.93 -2.39
C PHE A 360 29.39 1.63 -1.33
N ARG A 361 29.70 0.96 -0.21
CA ARG A 361 30.58 1.52 0.82
C ARG A 361 31.97 1.89 0.29
N ARG A 362 32.47 1.17 -0.70
CA ARG A 362 33.78 1.41 -1.34
C ARG A 362 33.74 2.40 -2.51
N HIS A 363 32.58 2.96 -2.86
CA HIS A 363 32.40 3.87 -4.01
C HIS A 363 32.92 3.28 -5.34
N ILE A 364 32.84 1.96 -5.50
CA ILE A 364 33.26 1.29 -6.73
C ILE A 364 32.13 1.45 -7.74
N GLU A 365 32.41 2.00 -8.92
CA GLU A 365 31.47 1.98 -10.04
C GLU A 365 31.16 0.52 -10.39
N PHE A 366 29.91 0.12 -10.19
CA PHE A 366 29.43 -1.20 -10.60
C PHE A 366 28.08 -1.05 -11.28
N ARG A 367 27.88 -1.84 -12.34
CA ARG A 367 26.55 -2.07 -12.87
C ARG A 367 25.90 -3.17 -12.04
N PRO A 368 24.78 -2.87 -11.38
CA PRO A 368 24.00 -3.89 -10.72
C PRO A 368 23.56 -4.94 -11.79
N SER A 369 23.34 -6.21 -11.42
CA SER A 369 22.94 -7.29 -12.38
C SER A 369 21.50 -7.14 -12.95
N GLY A 370 21.26 -6.33 -14.00
CA GLY A 370 19.96 -6.17 -14.69
C GLY A 370 19.87 -4.94 -15.63
N GLU A 371 18.85 -4.85 -16.51
CA GLU A 371 18.55 -3.66 -17.36
C GLU A 371 17.31 -2.88 -16.84
N GLY A 372 17.32 -1.53 -16.87
CA GLY A 372 16.41 -0.65 -16.09
C GLY A 372 15.24 0.02 -16.84
N ILE A 373 14.29 0.63 -16.09
CA ILE A 373 13.24 1.56 -16.61
C ILE A 373 13.47 2.91 -15.95
N SER A 374 13.79 3.96 -16.72
CA SER A 374 13.83 5.35 -16.25
C SER A 374 12.43 5.82 -15.79
N GLU A 375 12.24 6.75 -14.84
CA GLU A 375 13.04 7.91 -14.41
C GLU A 375 13.42 7.86 -12.90
N ALA A 376 14.60 8.37 -12.54
CA ALA A 376 15.21 8.31 -11.19
C ALA A 376 14.28 8.85 -10.06
N PRO A 377 14.18 8.19 -8.88
CA PRO A 377 15.26 7.65 -8.03
C PRO A 377 15.31 6.11 -8.01
N ASP A 378 16.46 5.54 -8.37
CA ASP A 378 16.51 4.24 -9.04
C ASP A 378 17.12 3.09 -8.20
N ASN A 379 16.27 2.22 -7.65
CA ASN A 379 16.59 0.92 -7.05
C ASN A 379 16.67 -0.17 -8.15
N THR A 380 17.69 -0.10 -9.01
CA THR A 380 17.90 -0.75 -10.33
C THR A 380 17.74 -2.28 -10.46
N HIS A 381 17.10 -2.98 -9.52
CA HIS A 381 16.86 -4.42 -9.57
C HIS A 381 15.43 -4.91 -9.40
N LEU A 382 14.51 -4.08 -8.91
CA LEU A 382 13.27 -4.64 -8.41
C LEU A 382 12.10 -4.76 -9.39
N TYR A 383 12.25 -4.35 -10.65
CA TYR A 383 11.07 -4.22 -11.53
C TYR A 383 11.13 -5.00 -12.84
N TYR A 384 12.08 -5.93 -12.96
CA TYR A 384 12.15 -6.84 -14.09
C TYR A 384 12.46 -8.27 -13.69
N PHE A 385 11.49 -9.14 -13.90
CA PHE A 385 11.73 -10.59 -13.98
C PHE A 385 12.53 -10.87 -15.25
N THR A 386 13.86 -10.88 -15.22
CA THR A 386 14.66 -11.43 -16.32
C THR A 386 14.89 -12.92 -16.11
N GLU A 387 15.02 -13.69 -17.18
CA GLU A 387 15.16 -15.16 -17.18
C GLU A 387 16.52 -15.66 -16.63
N ASP A 388 17.42 -14.77 -16.17
CA ASP A 388 18.80 -15.11 -15.79
C ASP A 388 18.97 -15.80 -14.40
N ALA A 389 17.97 -16.54 -13.93
CA ALA A 389 18.14 -17.41 -12.77
C ALA A 389 18.94 -18.68 -13.12
N GLU A 390 18.79 -19.21 -14.34
CA GLU A 390 19.48 -20.43 -14.76
C GLU A 390 20.99 -20.20 -15.00
N ALA A 391 21.39 -19.00 -15.44
CA ALA A 391 22.80 -18.65 -15.64
C ALA A 391 23.60 -18.48 -14.33
N LYS A 392 22.93 -18.23 -13.20
CA LYS A 392 23.57 -18.04 -11.87
C LYS A 392 23.91 -19.36 -11.16
N LEU A 393 23.32 -20.48 -11.54
CA LEU A 393 23.64 -21.81 -10.97
C LEU A 393 24.88 -22.47 -11.59
N ALA A 394 25.44 -21.89 -12.66
CA ALA A 394 26.63 -22.38 -13.35
C ALA A 394 27.91 -21.57 -13.06
N ARG A 395 27.89 -20.67 -12.06
CA ARG A 395 29.07 -19.95 -11.55
C ARG A 395 29.18 -20.12 -10.03
#